data_AF-A0A6H9Y9M0-F1
#
_entry.id   AF-A0A6H9Y9M0-F1
#
_cell.length_a   1.000
_cell.length_b   1.000
_cell.length_c   1.000
_cell.angle_alpha   90.00
_cell.angle_beta   90.00
_cell.angle_gamma   90.00
#
_symmetry.space_group_name_H-M   'P 1'
#
loop_
_entity.id
_entity.type
_entity.pdbx_description
1 polymer ?
#
loop_
_entity_poly.entity_id
_entity_poly.type
_entity_poly.pdbx_seq_one_letter_code
_entity_poly.pdbx_strand_id
1 'polypeptide(L)'
;MSRLSTNAFDKRPFKGKGAVEWLSRSRKALERVLFDMEILAEESRRVSGSPWYLYLHYRRDTGQRFLMWRSYGLNHVHLRWEQMQGVLQRMTPDQRNWYVETNEKARLLNAKEKAARTALNLANGLLEGDED
;
A
#
# COMPACT_ATOMS: atom_id res chain seq x y z
N MET A 1 22.18 38.47 12.41
CA MET A 1 20.98 37.59 12.40
C MET A 1 20.70 37.22 10.96
N SER A 2 21.12 36.02 10.53
CA SER A 2 20.93 35.57 9.15
C SER A 2 19.50 35.08 8.95
N ARG A 3 18.75 35.73 8.05
CA ARG A 3 17.43 35.24 7.62
C ARG A 3 17.68 34.01 6.76
N LEU A 4 17.30 32.84 7.26
CA LEU A 4 17.19 31.63 6.45
C LEU A 4 16.19 31.91 5.33
N SER A 5 16.70 32.20 4.14
CA SER A 5 15.92 32.26 2.91
C SER A 5 15.21 30.92 2.76
N THR A 6 13.88 30.94 2.83
CA THR A 6 13.04 29.79 2.53
C THR A 6 13.43 29.33 1.13
N ASN A 7 14.06 28.15 1.02
CA ASN A 7 14.49 27.56 -0.24
C ASN A 7 13.37 27.70 -1.28
N ALA A 8 13.59 28.54 -2.30
CA ALA A 8 12.70 28.65 -3.44
C ALA A 8 12.75 27.30 -4.17
N PHE A 9 11.80 26.42 -3.82
CA PHE A 9 11.69 25.09 -4.41
C PHE A 9 11.45 25.23 -5.90
N ASP A 10 12.31 24.62 -6.73
CA ASP A 10 12.15 24.67 -8.18
C ASP A 10 10.85 23.96 -8.57
N LYS A 11 9.88 24.76 -9.03
CA LYS A 11 8.57 24.26 -9.46
C LYS A 11 8.56 23.78 -10.92
N ARG A 12 9.64 24.00 -11.68
CA ARG A 12 9.73 23.61 -13.11
C ARG A 12 9.50 22.11 -13.36
N PRO A 13 9.97 21.17 -12.50
CA PRO A 13 9.66 19.75 -12.65
C PRO A 13 8.16 19.42 -12.48
N PHE A 14 7.37 20.35 -11.95
CA PHE A 14 5.97 20.17 -11.59
C PHE A 14 5.02 20.95 -12.49
N LYS A 15 5.51 21.44 -13.64
CA LYS A 15 4.72 22.15 -14.67
C LYS A 15 4.94 21.54 -16.04
N GLY A 16 3.94 21.66 -16.92
CA GLY A 16 4.02 21.22 -18.32
C GLY A 16 4.56 19.79 -18.47
N LYS A 17 5.63 19.61 -19.27
CA LYS A 17 6.24 18.28 -19.54
C LYS A 17 6.70 17.56 -18.27
N GLY A 18 7.21 18.28 -17.26
CA GLY A 18 7.63 17.69 -16.00
C GLY A 18 6.47 17.10 -15.20
N ALA A 19 5.34 17.80 -15.15
CA ALA A 19 4.12 17.32 -14.50
C ALA A 19 3.58 16.04 -15.19
N VAL A 20 3.59 16.00 -16.52
CA VAL A 20 3.18 14.81 -17.30
C VAL A 20 4.09 13.60 -17.02
N GLU A 21 5.40 13.81 -16.98
CA GLU A 21 6.36 12.75 -16.63
C GLU A 21 6.15 12.26 -15.19
N TRP A 22 5.92 13.17 -14.24
CA TRP A 22 5.65 12.81 -12.86
C TRP A 22 4.34 12.04 -12.71
N LEU A 23 3.29 12.43 -13.42
CA LEU A 23 2.03 11.70 -13.47
C LEU A 23 2.24 10.27 -13.96
N SER A 24 2.95 10.10 -15.09
CA SER A 24 3.27 8.80 -15.67
C SER A 24 4.05 7.91 -14.70
N ARG A 25 5.08 8.47 -14.04
CA ARG A 25 5.87 7.73 -13.04
C ARG A 25 5.03 7.34 -11.82
N SER A 26 4.18 8.23 -11.33
CA SER A 26 3.31 7.96 -10.17
C SER A 26 2.27 6.89 -10.48
N ARG A 27 1.70 6.89 -11.69
CA ARG A 27 0.79 5.84 -12.17
C ARG A 27 1.48 4.48 -12.21
N LYS A 28 2.66 4.39 -12.84
CA LYS A 28 3.47 3.15 -12.88
C LYS A 28 3.84 2.65 -11.49
N ALA A 29 4.17 3.56 -10.57
CA ALA A 29 4.48 3.20 -9.19
C ALA A 29 3.27 2.59 -8.48
N LEU A 30 2.08 3.18 -8.66
CA LEU A 30 0.85 2.64 -8.10
C LEU A 30 0.50 1.28 -8.70
N GLU A 31 0.56 1.13 -10.03
CA GLU A 31 0.31 -0.15 -10.73
C GLU A 31 1.23 -1.26 -10.22
N ARG A 32 2.52 -0.98 -10.06
CA ARG A 32 3.48 -1.94 -9.52
C ARG A 32 3.15 -2.36 -8.09
N VAL A 33 2.80 -1.41 -7.22
CA VAL A 33 2.42 -1.73 -5.84
C VAL A 33 1.15 -2.59 -5.79
N LEU A 34 0.17 -2.28 -6.64
CA LEU A 34 -1.07 -3.06 -6.72
C LEU A 34 -0.81 -4.49 -7.20
N PHE A 35 0.07 -4.66 -8.19
CA PHE A 35 0.51 -5.98 -8.65
C PHE A 35 1.22 -6.76 -7.53
N ASP A 36 2.16 -6.13 -6.81
CA ASP A 36 2.86 -6.77 -5.68
C ASP A 36 1.88 -7.16 -4.55
N MET A 37 0.83 -6.36 -4.32
CA MET A 37 -0.24 -6.68 -3.37
C MET A 37 -1.07 -7.89 -3.80
N GLU A 38 -1.42 -7.99 -5.08
CA GLU A 38 -2.16 -9.13 -5.63
C GLU A 38 -1.36 -10.42 -5.50
N ILE A 39 -0.05 -10.38 -5.81
CA ILE A 39 0.86 -11.50 -5.60
C ILE A 39 0.87 -11.93 -4.13
N LEU A 40 1.12 -11.01 -3.20
CA LEU A 40 1.21 -11.36 -1.79
C LEU A 40 -0.12 -11.93 -1.24
N ALA A 41 -1.26 -11.38 -1.70
CA ALA A 41 -2.57 -11.91 -1.37
C ALA A 41 -2.76 -13.34 -1.90
N GLU A 42 -2.34 -13.62 -3.14
CA GLU A 42 -2.43 -14.96 -3.72
C GLU A 42 -1.50 -15.95 -3.03
N GLU A 43 -0.23 -15.59 -2.80
CA GLU A 43 0.75 -16.41 -2.08
C GLU A 43 0.22 -16.79 -0.69
N SER A 44 -0.36 -15.84 0.04
CA SER A 44 -0.92 -16.10 1.36
C SER A 44 -2.06 -17.13 1.37
N ARG A 45 -2.80 -17.25 0.25
CA ARG A 45 -3.90 -18.22 0.13
C ARG A 45 -3.44 -19.64 -0.19
N ARG A 46 -2.23 -19.78 -0.75
CA ARG A 46 -1.65 -21.07 -1.14
C ARG A 46 -0.99 -21.80 0.03
N VAL A 47 -0.85 -21.15 1.19
CA VAL A 47 -0.32 -21.79 2.40
C VAL A 47 -1.36 -22.77 2.96
N SER A 48 -1.13 -24.06 2.69
CA SER A 48 -1.99 -25.14 3.16
C SER A 48 -2.06 -25.19 4.69
N GLY A 49 -3.25 -25.44 5.24
CA GLY A 49 -3.49 -25.50 6.68
C GLY A 49 -3.42 -24.14 7.39
N SER A 50 -3.25 -23.04 6.65
CA SER A 50 -3.25 -21.69 7.21
C SER A 50 -4.65 -21.29 7.71
N PRO A 51 -4.85 -20.90 8.97
CA PRO A 51 -6.14 -20.38 9.45
C PRO A 51 -6.52 -19.01 8.89
N TRP A 52 -5.57 -18.28 8.29
CA TRP A 52 -5.79 -16.92 7.79
C TRP A 52 -5.08 -16.66 6.47
N TYR A 53 -5.56 -15.66 5.74
CA TYR A 53 -4.96 -15.21 4.49
C TYR A 53 -5.07 -13.69 4.36
N LEU A 54 -4.27 -13.10 3.47
CA LEU A 54 -4.39 -11.71 3.09
C LEU A 54 -5.45 -11.53 2.00
N TYR A 55 -6.33 -10.58 2.23
CA TYR A 55 -7.33 -10.13 1.28
C TYR A 55 -7.01 -8.70 0.84
N LEU A 56 -6.98 -8.48 -0.48
CA LEU A 56 -6.85 -7.15 -1.05
C LEU A 56 -8.24 -6.49 -1.07
N HIS A 57 -8.47 -5.60 -0.11
CA HIS A 57 -9.71 -4.85 0.01
C HIS A 57 -9.66 -3.57 -0.83
N TYR A 58 -10.81 -3.18 -1.39
CA TYR A 58 -11.00 -1.92 -2.10
C TYR A 58 -11.92 -0.99 -1.32
N ARG A 59 -11.40 0.19 -0.96
CA ARG A 59 -12.16 1.24 -0.30
C ARG A 59 -12.74 2.20 -1.33
N ARG A 60 -14.06 2.17 -1.50
CA ARG A 60 -14.77 2.92 -2.56
C ARG A 60 -14.69 4.44 -2.41
N ASP A 61 -14.70 4.93 -1.18
CA ASP A 61 -14.66 6.36 -0.83
C ASP A 61 -13.42 7.10 -1.33
N THR A 62 -12.28 6.41 -1.35
CA THR A 62 -10.94 6.96 -1.59
C THR A 62 -10.27 6.32 -2.80
N GLY A 63 -10.88 5.28 -3.35
CA GLY A 63 -10.28 4.42 -4.38
C GLY A 63 -9.08 3.60 -3.87
N GLN A 64 -8.82 3.59 -2.56
CA GLN A 64 -7.66 2.95 -1.97
C GLN A 64 -7.76 1.42 -2.05
N ARG A 65 -6.62 0.74 -2.27
CA ARG A 65 -6.52 -0.71 -2.04
C ARG A 65 -5.56 -1.00 -0.90
N PHE A 66 -5.90 -1.96 -0.04
CA PHE A 66 -5.04 -2.37 1.06
C PHE A 66 -5.22 -3.84 1.41
N LEU A 67 -4.13 -4.46 1.85
CA LEU A 67 -4.09 -5.82 2.34
C LEU A 67 -4.54 -5.88 3.79
N MET A 68 -5.39 -6.85 4.10
CA MET A 68 -5.87 -7.12 5.45
C MET A 68 -6.03 -8.63 5.69
N TRP A 69 -5.81 -9.06 6.92
CA TRP A 69 -5.98 -10.46 7.31
C TRP A 69 -7.47 -10.83 7.36
N ARG A 70 -7.80 -12.02 6.84
CA ARG A 70 -9.12 -12.66 6.96
C ARG A 70 -8.98 -14.09 7.44
N SER A 71 -9.96 -14.58 8.18
CA SER A 71 -10.08 -16.01 8.50
C SER A 71 -10.65 -16.81 7.34
N TYR A 72 -10.27 -18.09 7.26
CA TYR A 72 -11.05 -19.09 6.53
C TYR A 72 -12.30 -19.46 7.35
N GLY A 73 -13.44 -19.74 6.68
CA GLY A 73 -14.70 -20.15 7.31
C GLY A 73 -15.92 -19.35 6.86
N LEU A 74 -17.12 -19.75 7.32
CA LEU A 74 -18.43 -19.28 6.82
C LEU A 74 -18.61 -17.74 6.81
N ASN A 75 -17.96 -17.02 7.73
CA ASN A 75 -18.13 -15.58 7.87
C ASN A 75 -16.94 -14.75 7.36
N HIS A 76 -15.84 -15.38 6.90
CA HIS A 76 -14.62 -14.72 6.42
C HIS A 76 -14.27 -13.42 7.16
N VAL A 77 -14.04 -13.52 8.48
CA VAL A 77 -14.00 -12.36 9.36
C VAL A 77 -12.69 -11.58 9.17
N HIS A 78 -12.78 -10.25 9.17
CA HIS A 78 -11.62 -9.36 9.16
C HIS A 78 -10.88 -9.45 10.49
N LEU A 79 -9.56 -9.59 10.44
CA LEU A 79 -8.72 -9.72 11.62
C LEU A 79 -7.66 -8.62 11.65
N ARG A 80 -7.44 -8.09 12.84
CA ARG A 80 -6.26 -7.29 13.16
C ARG A 80 -5.11 -8.21 13.55
N TRP A 81 -3.89 -7.79 13.25
CA TRP A 81 -2.67 -8.53 13.56
C TRP A 81 -2.58 -8.92 15.05
N GLU A 82 -3.03 -8.03 15.94
CA GLU A 82 -3.02 -8.22 17.38
C GLU A 82 -3.94 -9.38 17.81
N GLN A 83 -5.05 -9.60 17.10
CA GLN A 83 -6.01 -10.67 17.41
C GLN A 83 -5.44 -12.06 17.08
N MET A 84 -4.44 -12.14 16.20
CA MET A 84 -3.81 -13.40 15.79
C MET A 84 -2.73 -13.86 16.78
N GLN A 85 -2.18 -12.95 17.60
CA GLN A 85 -0.98 -13.20 18.41
C GLN A 85 -1.11 -14.40 19.35
N GLY A 86 -2.26 -14.56 20.01
CA GLY A 86 -2.48 -15.68 20.93
C GLY A 86 -2.42 -17.05 20.24
N VAL A 87 -2.81 -17.12 18.96
CA VAL A 87 -2.73 -18.37 18.17
C VAL A 87 -1.33 -18.53 17.57
N LEU A 88 -0.71 -17.45 17.08
CA LEU A 88 0.67 -17.47 16.55
C LEU A 88 1.70 -17.95 17.58
N GLN A 89 1.50 -17.65 18.86
CA GLN A 89 2.35 -18.13 19.96
C GLN A 89 2.33 -19.66 20.14
N ARG A 90 1.29 -20.34 19.66
CA ARG A 90 1.15 -21.80 19.73
C ARG A 90 1.63 -22.51 18.45
N MET A 91 1.95 -21.75 17.40
CA MET A 91 2.50 -22.28 16.16
C MET A 91 3.99 -22.59 16.29
N THR A 92 4.50 -23.41 15.36
CA THR A 92 5.95 -23.64 15.24
C THR A 92 6.67 -22.33 14.90
N PRO A 93 7.97 -22.21 15.22
CA PRO A 93 8.74 -21.01 14.88
C PRO A 93 8.67 -20.64 13.40
N ASP A 94 8.78 -21.62 12.50
CA ASP A 94 8.77 -21.38 11.05
C ASP A 94 7.43 -20.80 10.58
N GLN A 95 6.31 -21.36 11.05
CA GLN A 95 4.98 -20.86 10.74
C GLN A 95 4.80 -19.42 11.24
N ARG A 96 5.23 -19.16 12.50
CA ARG A 96 5.14 -17.84 13.11
C ARG A 96 5.97 -16.81 12.33
N ASN A 97 7.21 -17.15 12.01
CA ASN A 97 8.13 -16.27 11.27
C ASN A 97 7.54 -15.92 9.91
N TRP A 98 6.98 -16.91 9.19
CA TRP A 98 6.31 -16.67 7.93
C TRP A 98 5.16 -15.65 8.06
N TYR A 99 4.31 -15.75 9.09
CA TYR A 99 3.24 -14.75 9.30
C TYR A 99 3.79 -13.36 9.63
N VAL A 100 4.84 -13.27 10.44
CA VAL A 100 5.48 -12.00 10.81
C VAL A 100 6.01 -11.31 9.56
N GLU A 101 6.81 -12.02 8.77
CA GLU A 101 7.37 -11.50 7.51
C GLU A 101 6.27 -11.09 6.52
N THR A 102 5.23 -11.92 6.38
CA THR A 102 4.10 -11.65 5.50
C THR A 102 3.33 -10.40 5.96
N ASN A 103 3.13 -10.24 7.26
CA ASN A 103 2.48 -9.05 7.82
C ASN A 103 3.31 -7.79 7.61
N GLU A 104 4.64 -7.86 7.77
CA GLU A 104 5.54 -6.73 7.49
C GLU A 104 5.50 -6.31 6.02
N LYS A 105 5.55 -7.29 5.10
CA LYS A 105 5.37 -7.05 3.66
C LYS A 105 4.04 -6.38 3.36
N ALA A 106 2.94 -6.86 3.96
CA ALA A 106 1.62 -6.27 3.79
C ALA A 106 1.56 -4.82 4.30
N ARG A 107 2.14 -4.53 5.48
CA ARG A 107 2.21 -3.16 6.02
C ARG A 107 3.02 -2.23 5.12
N LEU A 108 4.15 -2.70 4.60
CA LEU A 108 4.99 -1.94 3.68
C LEU A 108 4.24 -1.64 2.37
N LEU A 109 3.57 -2.63 1.78
CA LEU A 109 2.79 -2.45 0.56
C LEU A 109 1.62 -1.48 0.77
N ASN A 110 0.90 -1.60 1.89
CA ASN A 110 -0.17 -0.65 2.24
C ASN A 110 0.35 0.79 2.36
N ALA A 111 1.53 0.98 2.95
CA ALA A 111 2.15 2.31 3.05
C ALA A 111 2.60 2.83 1.67
N LYS A 112 3.19 1.98 0.84
CA LYS A 112 3.60 2.32 -0.54
C LYS A 112 2.39 2.69 -1.40
N GLU A 113 1.28 1.98 -1.27
CA GLU A 113 0.04 2.27 -2.01
C GLU A 113 -0.46 3.67 -1.66
N LYS A 114 -0.55 3.98 -0.35
CA LYS A 114 -0.97 5.29 0.13
C LYS A 114 -0.07 6.40 -0.40
N ALA A 115 1.25 6.19 -0.36
CA ALA A 115 2.23 7.16 -0.85
C ALA A 115 2.12 7.37 -2.37
N ALA A 116 2.06 6.29 -3.15
CA ALA A 116 1.96 6.35 -4.61
C ALA A 116 0.64 7.02 -5.05
N ARG A 117 -0.48 6.72 -4.38
CA ARG A 117 -1.76 7.37 -4.64
C ARG A 117 -1.75 8.85 -4.30
N THR A 118 -1.14 9.22 -3.18
CA THR A 118 -1.01 10.63 -2.79
C THR A 118 -0.21 11.40 -3.84
N ALA A 119 0.91 10.83 -4.32
CA ALA A 119 1.71 11.43 -5.39
C ALA A 119 0.93 11.54 -6.70
N LEU A 120 0.16 10.51 -7.07
CA LEU A 120 -0.69 10.52 -8.27
C LEU A 120 -1.76 11.61 -8.20
N ASN A 121 -2.46 11.73 -7.07
CA ASN A 121 -3.49 12.74 -6.88
C ASN A 121 -2.91 14.15 -6.93
N LEU A 122 -1.72 14.36 -6.34
CA LEU A 122 -1.03 15.65 -6.41
C LEU A 122 -0.59 16.00 -7.84
N ALA A 123 -0.08 15.02 -8.58
CA ALA A 123 0.29 15.21 -9.99
C ALA A 123 -0.93 15.55 -10.87
N ASN A 124 -2.09 14.91 -10.63
CA ASN A 124 -3.33 15.25 -11.31
C ASN A 124 -3.77 16.69 -11.00
N GLY A 125 -3.82 17.07 -9.71
CA GLY A 125 -4.28 18.40 -9.31
C GLY A 125 -3.39 19.54 -9.84
N LEU A 126 -2.10 19.29 -10.07
CA LEU A 126 -1.20 20.28 -10.68
C LEU A 126 -1.40 20.44 -12.18
N LEU A 127 -1.81 19.37 -12.88
CA LEU A 127 -2.16 19.45 -14.30
C LEU A 127 -3.51 20.14 -14.50
N GLU A 128 -4.49 19.84 -13.64
CA GLU A 128 -5.82 20.49 -13.66
C GLU A 128 -5.73 21.99 -13.29
N GLY A 129 -4.78 22.38 -12.44
CA GLY A 129 -4.57 23.77 -12.02
C GLY A 129 -3.63 24.62 -12.89
N ASP A 130 -3.04 24.06 -13.95
CA ASP A 130 -2.21 24.80 -14.94
C ASP A 130 -3.07 25.21 -16.18
N GLU A 131 -4.39 24.95 -16.21
CA GLU A 131 -5.33 25.34 -17.28
C GLU A 131 -6.00 26.73 -17.09
N ASP A 132 -5.71 27.44 -16.00
CA ASP A 132 -6.14 28.83 -15.72
C ASP A 132 -4.99 29.85 -15.91
#